data_AF-A0A1M4TJ77-F1
#
_entry.id   AF-A0A1M4TJ77-F1
#
_cell.length_a   1.000
_cell.length_b   1.000
_cell.length_c   1.000
_cell.angle_alpha   90.00
_cell.angle_beta   90.00
_cell.angle_gamma   90.00
#
_symmetry.space_group_name_H-M   'P 1'
#
loop_
_entity.id
_entity.type
_entity.pdbx_description
1 polymer ?
#
loop_
_entity_poly.entity_id
_entity_poly.type
_entity_poly.pdbx_seq_one_letter_code
_entity_poly.pdbx_strand_id
1 'polypeptide(L)'
;MSNQDNTYLSPLKSLDEWEDDLLRRYPQPDAIAKDKEVDAFRNYKEPARDSVREFYRLNHQYQTFDFVMRKREEFLSFDRKEMTVWEAFDFLNQLVDDSDPDTDLSQFQHLLQTSEAVRADGHPDWMVLAGLMHDMGKVLCLFGEPQWAVVGDTFPVGCAYSDKIVYPEFFKENPDYNNEQYNSKYGIYTPNCGLKNVFMSWGHDEYIYHMMKDHLPEPALYMLRYHSFYAQHREQAYDHLLDEHDQQMFAWVKLFNSYDLYSKSAVPPDWEQLQPYYVNLVQKYLPQTLRF
;
A
#
# COMPACT_ATOMS: atom_id res chain seq x y z
N MET A 1 -10.22 7.14 -40.38
CA MET A 1 -10.73 6.65 -39.08
C MET A 1 -9.50 6.21 -38.32
N SER A 2 -8.91 7.15 -37.59
CA SER A 2 -7.60 7.00 -36.95
C SER A 2 -7.74 6.27 -35.61
N ASN A 3 -6.96 5.20 -35.45
CA ASN A 3 -6.57 4.68 -34.16
C ASN A 3 -6.02 5.84 -33.31
N GLN A 4 -6.66 6.12 -32.18
CA GLN A 4 -6.04 6.91 -31.12
C GLN A 4 -5.29 5.94 -30.23
N ASP A 5 -3.96 6.06 -30.28
CA ASP A 5 -3.02 5.41 -29.37
C ASP A 5 -3.38 5.73 -27.92
N ASN A 6 -3.58 4.69 -27.13
CA ASN A 6 -3.87 4.75 -25.69
C ASN A 6 -2.54 4.71 -24.91
N THR A 7 -1.62 5.63 -25.20
CA THR A 7 -0.23 5.64 -24.68
C THR A 7 0.01 6.63 -23.54
N TYR A 8 -1.01 7.04 -22.81
CA TYR A 8 -0.85 8.00 -21.71
C TYR A 8 -1.13 7.34 -20.35
N LEU A 9 -0.16 7.50 -19.42
CA LEU A 9 -0.27 7.46 -17.93
C LEU A 9 0.35 6.28 -17.14
N SER A 10 1.52 5.74 -17.53
CA SER A 10 2.38 4.97 -16.59
C SER A 10 3.77 5.61 -16.47
N PRO A 11 4.03 6.42 -15.42
CA PRO A 11 5.27 7.17 -15.26
C PRO A 11 6.38 6.36 -14.57
N LEU A 12 5.99 5.35 -13.79
CA LEU A 12 6.86 4.25 -13.42
C LEU A 12 6.80 3.19 -14.52
N LYS A 13 7.96 2.65 -14.86
CA LYS A 13 8.06 1.48 -15.73
C LYS A 13 7.80 0.18 -14.95
N SER A 14 7.91 0.19 -13.62
CA SER A 14 7.54 -0.93 -12.75
C SER A 14 7.32 -0.54 -11.28
N LEU A 15 6.76 -1.47 -10.50
CA LEU A 15 6.61 -1.36 -9.04
C LEU A 15 7.92 -1.59 -8.29
N ASP A 16 8.78 -2.43 -8.85
CA ASP A 16 10.11 -2.70 -8.31
C ASP A 16 10.96 -1.42 -8.36
N GLU A 17 10.70 -0.43 -9.23
CA GLU A 17 11.39 0.87 -9.17
C GLU A 17 11.22 1.62 -7.82
N TRP A 18 10.06 1.46 -7.15
CA TRP A 18 9.80 2.08 -5.84
C TRP A 18 10.44 1.26 -4.70
N GLU A 19 10.41 -0.06 -4.80
CA GLU A 19 10.94 -0.98 -3.80
C GLU A 19 12.47 -1.12 -3.89
N ASP A 20 13.03 -1.02 -5.09
CA ASP A 20 14.47 -1.03 -5.39
C ASP A 20 15.16 0.28 -5.04
N ASP A 21 14.46 1.42 -5.09
CA ASP A 21 14.95 2.65 -4.47
C ASP A 21 15.16 2.46 -2.96
N LEU A 22 14.31 1.66 -2.30
CA LEU A 22 14.49 1.31 -0.89
C LEU A 22 15.62 0.28 -0.69
N LEU A 23 15.72 -0.77 -1.51
CA LEU A 23 16.77 -1.81 -1.41
C LEU A 23 18.18 -1.31 -1.79
N ARG A 24 18.33 -0.51 -2.86
CA ARG A 24 19.62 0.08 -3.28
C ARG A 24 20.24 0.95 -2.18
N ARG A 25 19.42 1.52 -1.30
CA ARG A 25 19.88 2.35 -0.18
C ARG A 25 20.39 1.52 1.01
N TYR A 26 20.06 0.22 1.13
CA TYR A 26 20.33 -0.60 2.33
C TYR A 26 20.69 -2.06 2.04
N PRO A 27 21.97 -2.38 1.77
CA PRO A 27 22.37 -3.69 1.24
C PRO A 27 22.65 -4.80 2.29
N GLN A 28 22.49 -4.60 3.61
CA GLN A 28 22.84 -5.65 4.61
C GLN A 28 21.94 -5.68 5.87
N PRO A 29 21.25 -6.82 6.14
CA PRO A 29 20.38 -7.03 7.32
C PRO A 29 21.08 -7.48 8.62
N ASP A 30 22.37 -7.81 8.61
CA ASP A 30 23.06 -8.34 9.82
C ASP A 30 23.28 -7.28 10.92
N ALA A 31 22.93 -6.03 10.63
CA ALA A 31 22.92 -4.94 11.60
C ALA A 31 21.46 -4.53 11.89
N ILE A 32 20.73 -5.37 12.64
CA ILE A 32 19.56 -4.89 13.38
C ILE A 32 20.05 -3.72 14.26
N ALA A 33 19.81 -2.50 13.78
CA ALA A 33 19.99 -1.22 14.44
C ALA A 33 21.39 -0.86 15.00
N LYS A 34 22.47 -0.89 14.22
CA LYS A 34 23.76 -0.32 14.72
C LYS A 34 24.56 0.69 13.89
N ASP A 35 24.45 0.80 12.57
CA ASP A 35 25.25 1.80 11.85
C ASP A 35 24.61 2.24 10.52
N LYS A 36 23.62 3.15 10.59
CA LYS A 36 23.30 4.23 9.62
C LYS A 36 21.93 4.84 9.93
N GLU A 37 21.82 6.16 9.78
CA GLU A 37 20.68 6.94 10.25
C GLU A 37 19.37 6.60 9.52
N VAL A 38 18.30 6.49 10.32
CA VAL A 38 16.89 6.32 9.91
C VAL A 38 16.48 7.36 8.84
N ASP A 39 17.17 8.50 8.78
CA ASP A 39 16.91 9.64 7.89
C ASP A 39 17.21 9.39 6.40
N ALA A 40 17.95 8.34 6.04
CA ALA A 40 18.20 8.02 4.62
C ALA A 40 17.05 7.22 3.94
N PHE A 41 16.09 6.69 4.73
CA PHE A 41 14.92 6.00 4.20
C PHE A 41 13.88 7.04 3.76
N ARG A 42 13.34 6.87 2.53
CA ARG A 42 12.32 7.76 1.95
C ARG A 42 12.79 9.23 1.81
N ASN A 43 13.99 9.44 1.27
CA ASN A 43 14.46 10.77 0.86
C ASN A 43 13.79 11.21 -0.45
N TYR A 44 12.84 12.14 -0.34
CA TYR A 44 12.15 12.75 -1.48
C TYR A 44 12.75 14.08 -1.96
N LYS A 45 13.74 14.62 -1.23
CA LYS A 45 14.41 15.89 -1.60
C LYS A 45 15.42 15.71 -2.73
N GLU A 46 16.09 14.56 -2.75
CA GLU A 46 17.01 14.12 -3.80
C GLU A 46 16.63 12.68 -4.19
N PRO A 47 15.53 12.48 -4.93
CA PRO A 47 15.10 11.14 -5.31
C PRO A 47 16.14 10.50 -6.22
N ALA A 48 16.39 9.21 -6.06
CA ALA A 48 17.38 8.51 -6.88
C ALA A 48 16.93 8.33 -8.35
N ARG A 49 15.63 8.47 -8.62
CA ARG A 49 15.02 8.36 -9.95
C ARG A 49 13.92 9.42 -10.14
N ASP A 50 13.90 10.05 -11.31
CA ASP A 50 12.89 11.06 -11.67
C ASP A 50 11.47 10.47 -11.80
N SER A 51 11.35 9.15 -12.05
CA SER A 51 10.07 8.46 -12.26
C SER A 51 9.16 8.48 -11.02
N VAL A 52 9.72 8.43 -9.82
CA VAL A 52 8.99 8.52 -8.53
C VAL A 52 8.30 9.88 -8.39
N ARG A 53 8.93 10.96 -8.86
CA ARG A 53 8.34 12.29 -8.81
C ARG A 53 7.16 12.41 -9.77
N GLU A 54 7.30 11.90 -10.98
CA GLU A 54 6.21 11.91 -11.96
C GLU A 54 5.04 10.99 -11.53
N PHE A 55 5.33 9.85 -10.91
CA PHE A 55 4.33 8.98 -10.28
C PHE A 55 3.43 9.76 -9.31
N TYR A 56 4.04 10.43 -8.34
CA TYR A 56 3.30 11.20 -7.35
C TYR A 56 2.61 12.42 -7.97
N ARG A 57 3.17 13.00 -9.05
CA ARG A 57 2.46 14.04 -9.80
C ARG A 57 1.14 13.51 -10.36
N LEU A 58 1.14 12.36 -11.04
CA LEU A 58 -0.09 11.76 -11.57
C LEU A 58 -1.05 11.33 -10.45
N ASN A 59 -0.52 10.68 -9.41
CA ASN A 59 -1.32 10.26 -8.25
C ASN A 59 -2.06 11.45 -7.64
N HIS A 60 -1.34 12.51 -7.27
CA HIS A 60 -1.94 13.70 -6.66
C HIS A 60 -2.86 14.45 -7.63
N GLN A 61 -2.58 14.45 -8.93
CA GLN A 61 -3.42 15.09 -9.94
C GLN A 61 -4.79 14.39 -10.10
N TYR A 62 -4.82 13.05 -10.09
CA TYR A 62 -5.99 12.27 -10.52
C TYR A 62 -6.77 11.57 -9.41
N GLN A 63 -6.22 11.44 -8.21
CA GLN A 63 -6.94 10.94 -7.03
C GLN A 63 -7.92 12.01 -6.50
N THR A 64 -9.03 12.15 -7.20
CA THR A 64 -10.17 13.00 -6.81
C THR A 64 -11.20 12.18 -6.01
N PHE A 65 -12.08 12.86 -5.27
CA PHE A 65 -13.20 12.23 -4.58
C PHE A 65 -14.05 11.38 -5.55
N ASP A 66 -14.41 11.93 -6.71
CA ASP A 66 -15.19 11.23 -7.74
C ASP A 66 -14.44 10.04 -8.35
N PHE A 67 -13.11 10.13 -8.51
CA PHE A 67 -12.29 9.01 -8.95
C PHE A 67 -12.35 7.86 -7.93
N VAL A 68 -12.11 8.16 -6.65
CA VAL A 68 -12.15 7.18 -5.56
C VAL A 68 -13.51 6.50 -5.48
N MET A 69 -14.60 7.26 -5.52
CA MET A 69 -15.94 6.68 -5.44
C MET A 69 -16.23 5.72 -6.59
N ARG A 70 -15.85 6.09 -7.83
CA ARG A 70 -16.00 5.18 -8.99
C ARG A 70 -15.17 3.91 -8.85
N LYS A 71 -13.93 4.00 -8.36
CA LYS A 71 -13.08 2.83 -8.19
C LYS A 71 -13.58 1.87 -7.12
N ARG A 72 -14.14 2.41 -6.04
CA ARG A 72 -14.83 1.61 -5.02
C ARG A 72 -16.03 0.86 -5.63
N GLU A 73 -16.87 1.53 -6.41
CA GLU A 73 -17.99 0.88 -7.09
C GLU A 73 -17.53 -0.19 -8.08
N GLU A 74 -16.41 0.07 -8.78
CA GLU A 74 -15.87 -0.80 -9.82
C GLU A 74 -15.21 -2.08 -9.28
N PHE A 75 -14.50 -2.01 -8.15
CA PHE A 75 -13.65 -3.12 -7.69
C PHE A 75 -14.14 -3.81 -6.41
N LEU A 76 -15.01 -3.19 -5.61
CA LEU A 76 -15.52 -3.83 -4.38
C LEU A 76 -16.64 -4.84 -4.63
N SER A 77 -17.02 -5.07 -5.90
CA SER A 77 -17.87 -6.18 -6.35
C SER A 77 -17.14 -7.52 -6.36
N PHE A 78 -15.80 -7.51 -6.41
CA PHE A 78 -14.94 -8.69 -6.49
C PHE A 78 -15.41 -9.68 -7.58
N ASP A 79 -15.54 -9.20 -8.82
CA ASP A 79 -16.07 -9.94 -9.97
C ASP A 79 -15.10 -10.06 -11.15
N ARG A 80 -13.82 -9.74 -10.93
CA ARG A 80 -12.76 -9.86 -11.95
C ARG A 80 -12.25 -11.28 -12.07
N LYS A 81 -12.03 -11.96 -10.94
CA LYS A 81 -11.44 -13.30 -10.92
C LYS A 81 -11.74 -14.03 -9.61
N GLU A 82 -11.77 -15.36 -9.65
CA GLU A 82 -11.78 -16.19 -8.45
C GLU A 82 -10.51 -17.04 -8.45
N MET A 83 -9.76 -17.01 -7.35
CA MET A 83 -8.46 -17.68 -7.21
C MET A 83 -8.28 -18.20 -5.79
N THR A 84 -7.58 -19.31 -5.63
CA THR A 84 -6.95 -19.64 -4.36
C THR A 84 -5.89 -18.59 -4.01
N VAL A 85 -5.51 -18.48 -2.74
CA VAL A 85 -4.46 -17.53 -2.30
C VAL A 85 -3.13 -17.77 -3.03
N TRP A 86 -2.79 -19.04 -3.32
CA TRP A 86 -1.56 -19.40 -4.02
C TRP A 86 -1.61 -19.00 -5.50
N GLU A 87 -2.73 -19.24 -6.18
CA GLU A 87 -2.95 -18.72 -7.54
C GLU A 87 -2.92 -17.20 -7.58
N ALA A 88 -3.36 -16.52 -6.52
CA ALA A 88 -3.30 -15.07 -6.42
C ALA A 88 -1.85 -14.56 -6.24
N PHE A 89 -0.99 -15.27 -5.49
CA PHE A 89 0.44 -14.95 -5.45
C PHE A 89 1.12 -15.21 -6.79
N ASP A 90 0.80 -16.32 -7.46
CA ASP A 90 1.29 -16.60 -8.82
C ASP A 90 0.84 -15.54 -9.81
N PHE A 91 -0.40 -15.06 -9.67
CA PHE A 91 -0.93 -13.95 -10.46
C PHE A 91 -0.17 -12.66 -10.15
N LEU A 92 -0.03 -12.31 -8.87
CA LEU A 92 0.70 -11.12 -8.42
C LEU A 92 2.16 -11.12 -8.90
N ASN A 93 2.82 -12.27 -8.99
CA ASN A 93 4.17 -12.40 -9.54
C ASN A 93 4.25 -12.10 -11.06
N GLN A 94 3.13 -12.05 -11.79
CA GLN A 94 3.09 -11.57 -13.20
C GLN A 94 3.21 -10.06 -13.31
N LEU A 95 3.17 -9.35 -12.19
CA LEU A 95 3.43 -7.93 -12.10
C LEU A 95 4.93 -7.73 -12.32
N VAL A 96 5.30 -7.81 -13.59
CA VAL A 96 6.67 -7.85 -14.09
C VAL A 96 7.17 -6.43 -14.29
N ASP A 97 8.38 -6.20 -13.82
CA ASP A 97 9.15 -4.98 -13.93
C ASP A 97 9.82 -4.81 -15.30
N ASP A 98 9.46 -3.76 -16.04
CA ASP A 98 10.04 -3.42 -17.35
C ASP A 98 11.34 -2.55 -17.27
N SER A 99 12.03 -2.49 -16.12
CA SER A 99 13.10 -1.51 -15.87
C SER A 99 14.32 -1.89 -15.01
N ASP A 100 14.37 -2.97 -14.24
CA ASP A 100 15.58 -3.30 -13.44
C ASP A 100 16.30 -4.62 -13.85
N PRO A 101 17.60 -4.57 -14.19
CA PRO A 101 18.44 -5.74 -14.41
C PRO A 101 19.09 -6.35 -13.15
N ASP A 102 18.80 -5.84 -11.93
CA ASP A 102 19.56 -6.20 -10.72
C ASP A 102 18.72 -6.58 -9.46
N THR A 103 17.44 -6.99 -9.56
CA THR A 103 16.70 -7.59 -8.41
C THR A 103 15.90 -8.86 -8.77
N ASP A 104 16.12 -9.95 -8.02
CA ASP A 104 15.59 -11.32 -8.28
C ASP A 104 14.36 -11.70 -7.38
N LEU A 105 13.79 -10.76 -6.60
CA LEU A 105 12.74 -11.09 -5.63
C LEU A 105 11.33 -10.81 -6.18
N SER A 106 10.56 -11.87 -6.41
CA SER A 106 9.14 -11.79 -6.76
C SER A 106 8.31 -11.10 -5.66
N GLN A 107 7.16 -10.50 -6.00
CA GLN A 107 6.21 -9.91 -5.03
C GLN A 107 5.85 -10.88 -3.88
N PHE A 108 5.73 -12.18 -4.16
CA PHE A 108 5.51 -13.19 -3.12
C PHE A 108 6.66 -13.27 -2.09
N GLN A 109 7.92 -13.08 -2.51
CA GLN A 109 9.07 -13.12 -1.61
C GLN A 109 9.07 -11.92 -0.65
N HIS A 110 8.68 -10.72 -1.12
CA HIS A 110 8.50 -9.55 -0.25
C HIS A 110 7.43 -9.80 0.83
N LEU A 111 6.27 -10.31 0.41
CA LEU A 111 5.18 -10.67 1.33
C LEU A 111 5.62 -11.72 2.36
N LEU A 112 6.39 -12.72 1.92
CA LEU A 112 6.91 -13.77 2.77
C LEU A 112 7.97 -13.25 3.75
N GLN A 113 8.84 -12.32 3.35
CA GLN A 113 9.83 -11.67 4.23
C GLN A 113 9.16 -10.87 5.34
N THR A 114 8.18 -10.04 5.00
CA THR A 114 7.41 -9.26 5.98
C THR A 114 6.72 -10.19 6.98
N SER A 115 6.05 -11.22 6.45
CA SER A 115 5.37 -12.23 7.26
C SER A 115 6.31 -13.00 8.18
N GLU A 116 7.48 -13.44 7.70
CA GLU A 116 8.47 -14.16 8.49
C GLU A 116 9.09 -13.29 9.58
N ALA A 117 9.32 -12.00 9.33
CA ALA A 117 9.83 -11.09 10.35
C ALA A 117 8.81 -10.91 11.50
N VAL A 118 7.52 -10.76 11.16
CA VAL A 118 6.43 -10.74 12.15
C VAL A 118 6.40 -12.06 12.95
N ARG A 119 6.55 -13.20 12.27
CA ARG A 119 6.55 -14.53 12.90
C ARG A 119 7.74 -14.74 13.82
N ALA A 120 8.93 -14.31 13.42
CA ALA A 120 10.17 -14.44 14.17
C ALA A 120 10.13 -13.68 15.49
N ASP A 121 9.45 -12.52 15.53
CA ASP A 121 9.24 -11.72 16.74
C ASP A 121 8.13 -12.26 17.66
N GLY A 122 7.49 -13.39 17.30
CA GLY A 122 6.52 -14.08 18.16
C GLY A 122 5.15 -13.42 18.22
N HIS A 123 4.80 -12.62 17.20
CA HIS A 123 3.47 -12.00 17.10
C HIS A 123 2.37 -13.04 16.81
N PRO A 124 1.10 -12.70 17.10
CA PRO A 124 -0.03 -13.58 16.80
C PRO A 124 -0.12 -13.97 15.33
N ASP A 125 -0.64 -15.16 15.05
CA ASP A 125 -0.71 -15.69 13.69
C ASP A 125 -1.60 -14.89 12.73
N TRP A 126 -2.63 -14.19 13.21
CA TRP A 126 -3.38 -13.24 12.38
C TRP A 126 -2.51 -12.07 11.87
N MET A 127 -1.49 -11.67 12.63
CA MET A 127 -0.58 -10.59 12.23
C MET A 127 0.42 -11.09 11.20
N VAL A 128 0.85 -12.34 11.34
CA VAL A 128 1.65 -13.05 10.32
C VAL A 128 0.88 -13.10 9.01
N LEU A 129 -0.40 -13.50 9.05
CA LEU A 129 -1.24 -13.52 7.85
C LEU A 129 -1.46 -12.12 7.25
N ALA A 130 -1.61 -11.09 8.09
CA ALA A 130 -1.69 -9.72 7.60
C ALA A 130 -0.41 -9.30 6.86
N GLY A 131 0.77 -9.67 7.38
CA GLY A 131 2.05 -9.46 6.68
C GLY A 131 2.12 -10.20 5.34
N LEU A 132 1.60 -11.41 5.26
CA LEU A 132 1.56 -12.17 4.00
C LEU A 132 0.59 -11.57 2.96
N MET A 133 -0.47 -10.89 3.41
CA MET A 133 -1.54 -10.41 2.54
C MET A 133 -1.49 -8.91 2.24
N HIS A 134 -0.65 -8.12 2.92
CA HIS A 134 -0.76 -6.65 2.92
C HIS A 134 -0.75 -6.01 1.53
N ASP A 135 0.12 -6.49 0.65
CA ASP A 135 0.24 -5.99 -0.73
C ASP A 135 -0.58 -6.78 -1.75
N MET A 136 -1.42 -7.72 -1.34
CA MET A 136 -2.25 -8.50 -2.26
C MET A 136 -3.19 -7.62 -3.10
N GLY A 137 -3.52 -6.41 -2.64
CA GLY A 137 -4.30 -5.46 -3.43
C GLY A 137 -3.59 -4.93 -4.69
N LYS A 138 -2.28 -5.13 -4.83
CA LYS A 138 -1.51 -4.76 -6.03
C LYS A 138 -1.95 -5.52 -7.29
N VAL A 139 -2.71 -6.60 -7.17
CA VAL A 139 -3.34 -7.28 -8.31
C VAL A 139 -4.24 -6.37 -9.15
N LEU A 140 -4.70 -5.24 -8.60
CA LEU A 140 -5.41 -4.20 -9.37
C LEU A 140 -4.60 -3.74 -10.59
N CYS A 141 -3.28 -3.66 -10.49
CA CYS A 141 -2.41 -3.34 -11.64
C CYS A 141 -2.58 -4.36 -12.78
N LEU A 142 -2.72 -5.64 -12.43
CA LEU A 142 -2.92 -6.74 -13.39
C LEU A 142 -4.34 -6.77 -13.96
N PHE A 143 -5.29 -6.07 -13.33
CA PHE A 143 -6.61 -5.80 -13.87
C PHE A 143 -6.66 -4.53 -14.74
N GLY A 144 -5.50 -3.93 -15.03
CA GLY A 144 -5.37 -2.79 -15.95
C GLY A 144 -5.39 -1.42 -15.28
N GLU A 145 -5.39 -1.36 -13.94
CA GLU A 145 -5.25 -0.09 -13.24
C GLU A 145 -3.83 0.48 -13.41
N PRO A 146 -3.69 1.80 -13.62
CA PRO A 146 -2.38 2.42 -13.60
C PRO A 146 -1.81 2.38 -12.19
N GLN A 147 -0.49 2.22 -12.05
CA GLN A 147 0.14 2.05 -10.73
C GLN A 147 -0.14 3.22 -9.79
N TRP A 148 -0.25 4.45 -10.29
CA TRP A 148 -0.57 5.62 -9.45
C TRP A 148 -1.95 5.51 -8.78
N ALA A 149 -2.85 4.67 -9.30
CA ALA A 149 -4.16 4.37 -8.72
C ALA A 149 -4.16 3.12 -7.82
N VAL A 150 -3.01 2.47 -7.63
CA VAL A 150 -2.91 1.21 -6.89
C VAL A 150 -1.93 1.30 -5.73
N VAL A 151 -0.73 1.82 -5.96
CA VAL A 151 0.35 1.85 -4.95
C VAL A 151 0.67 3.27 -4.49
N GLY A 152 1.65 3.38 -3.59
CA GLY A 152 2.16 4.64 -3.06
C GLY A 152 1.43 5.10 -1.80
N ASP A 153 1.95 6.16 -1.21
CA ASP A 153 1.39 6.75 0.00
C ASP A 153 -0.08 7.19 -0.22
N THR A 154 -0.94 6.90 0.76
CA THR A 154 -2.36 7.26 0.72
C THR A 154 -2.65 8.54 1.51
N PHE A 155 -3.76 9.19 1.15
CA PHE A 155 -4.26 10.39 1.82
C PHE A 155 -5.79 10.50 1.75
N PRO A 156 -6.44 11.21 2.69
CA PRO A 156 -7.86 11.50 2.60
C PRO A 156 -8.22 12.34 1.36
N VAL A 157 -9.23 11.91 0.61
CA VAL A 157 -9.90 12.72 -0.43
C VAL A 157 -11.14 13.40 0.13
N GLY A 158 -11.66 14.43 -0.52
CA GLY A 158 -12.87 15.13 -0.06
C GLY A 158 -12.65 16.11 1.12
N CYS A 159 -11.39 16.37 1.50
CA CYS A 159 -10.98 17.46 2.40
C CYS A 159 -9.64 18.05 1.94
N ALA A 160 -9.20 19.14 2.57
CA ALA A 160 -7.93 19.79 2.23
C ALA A 160 -6.74 18.83 2.41
N TYR A 161 -5.81 18.87 1.45
CA TYR A 161 -4.58 18.10 1.48
C TYR A 161 -3.55 18.69 2.44
N SER A 162 -2.90 17.85 3.24
CA SER A 162 -1.84 18.25 4.15
C SER A 162 -0.52 18.51 3.40
N ASP A 163 0.25 19.50 3.87
CA ASP A 163 1.63 19.75 3.44
C ASP A 163 2.63 18.68 3.92
N LYS A 164 2.17 17.69 4.69
CA LYS A 164 2.94 16.51 5.11
C LYS A 164 2.86 15.33 4.15
N ILE A 165 1.95 15.37 3.18
CA ILE A 165 1.94 14.38 2.10
C ILE A 165 3.19 14.62 1.24
N VAL A 166 3.79 13.54 0.72
CA VAL A 166 4.92 13.61 -0.22
C VAL A 166 4.55 14.52 -1.40
N TYR A 167 5.46 15.36 -1.88
CA TYR A 167 5.24 16.30 -3.00
C TYR A 167 3.86 17.02 -3.01
N PRO A 168 3.50 17.72 -1.93
CA PRO A 168 2.17 18.29 -1.78
C PRO A 168 1.92 19.43 -2.78
N GLU A 169 2.97 19.98 -3.40
CA GLU A 169 2.84 21.01 -4.43
C GLU A 169 2.07 20.54 -5.67
N PHE A 170 2.04 19.22 -5.96
CA PHE A 170 1.33 18.67 -7.10
C PHE A 170 -0.19 18.67 -6.96
N PHE A 171 -0.70 18.75 -5.73
CA PHE A 171 -2.15 18.87 -5.53
C PHE A 171 -2.74 20.13 -6.19
N LYS A 172 -1.94 21.15 -6.50
CA LYS A 172 -2.41 22.32 -7.28
C LYS A 172 -2.97 21.95 -8.66
N GLU A 173 -2.57 20.80 -9.22
CA GLU A 173 -3.07 20.27 -10.49
C GLU A 173 -4.35 19.43 -10.32
N ASN A 174 -4.70 19.07 -9.08
CA ASN A 174 -5.92 18.32 -8.77
C ASN A 174 -7.15 19.25 -8.80
N PRO A 175 -8.22 18.89 -9.52
CA PRO A 175 -9.43 19.71 -9.57
C PRO A 175 -10.11 19.91 -8.19
N ASP A 176 -9.96 18.95 -7.26
CA ASP A 176 -10.53 19.04 -5.92
C ASP A 176 -9.80 20.07 -5.03
N TYR A 177 -8.55 20.43 -5.37
CA TYR A 177 -7.75 21.38 -4.59
C TYR A 177 -8.41 22.76 -4.47
N ASN A 178 -9.09 23.22 -5.52
CA ASN A 178 -9.81 24.49 -5.53
C ASN A 178 -11.33 24.33 -5.43
N ASN A 179 -11.84 23.11 -5.23
CA ASN A 179 -13.26 22.84 -5.09
C ASN A 179 -13.73 23.27 -3.69
N GLU A 180 -14.67 24.22 -3.60
CA GLU A 180 -15.19 24.76 -2.33
C GLU A 180 -15.80 23.69 -1.41
N GLN A 181 -16.23 22.56 -1.95
CA GLN A 181 -16.75 21.43 -1.16
C GLN A 181 -15.63 20.65 -0.46
N TYR A 182 -14.42 20.61 -1.02
CA TYR A 182 -13.33 19.74 -0.57
C TYR A 182 -12.12 20.52 -0.03
N ASN A 183 -11.93 21.78 -0.42
CA ASN A 183 -10.72 22.53 -0.11
C ASN A 183 -10.65 23.10 1.32
N SER A 184 -11.67 22.85 2.15
CA SER A 184 -11.66 23.23 3.57
C SER A 184 -11.04 22.12 4.43
N LYS A 185 -10.63 22.46 5.66
CA LYS A 185 -10.03 21.52 6.62
C LYS A 185 -10.82 20.21 6.76
N TYR A 186 -12.15 20.30 6.79
CA TYR A 186 -13.02 19.13 6.93
C TYR A 186 -13.63 18.69 5.61
N GLY A 187 -13.75 19.59 4.62
CA GLY A 187 -14.46 19.33 3.37
C GLY A 187 -15.84 18.74 3.63
N ILE A 188 -16.06 17.48 3.22
CA ILE A 188 -17.31 16.75 3.45
C ILE A 188 -17.42 16.07 4.83
N TYR A 189 -16.35 16.02 5.61
CA TYR A 189 -16.29 15.31 6.89
C TYR A 189 -16.74 16.19 8.06
N THR A 190 -17.00 15.54 9.20
CA THR A 190 -17.19 16.22 10.48
C THR A 190 -15.96 16.05 11.37
N PRO A 191 -15.72 16.94 12.34
CA PRO A 191 -14.61 16.79 13.27
C PRO A 191 -14.63 15.43 13.98
N ASN A 192 -13.46 14.77 14.03
CA ASN A 192 -13.26 13.48 14.71
C ASN A 192 -14.29 12.41 14.30
N CYS A 193 -14.66 12.39 13.01
CA CYS A 193 -15.63 11.43 12.49
C CYS A 193 -15.16 9.97 12.51
N GLY A 194 -13.85 9.75 12.70
CA GLY A 194 -13.21 8.45 12.67
C GLY A 194 -12.89 8.03 11.23
N LEU A 195 -11.72 7.41 11.00
CA LEU A 195 -11.25 7.06 9.65
C LEU A 195 -12.17 6.08 8.92
N LYS A 196 -12.97 5.30 9.66
CA LYS A 196 -14.02 4.46 9.06
C LYS A 196 -15.03 5.25 8.19
N ASN A 197 -15.16 6.56 8.44
CA ASN A 197 -16.03 7.48 7.71
C ASN A 197 -15.26 8.39 6.73
N VAL A 198 -13.95 8.19 6.59
CA VAL A 198 -13.08 8.95 5.70
C VAL A 198 -12.81 8.12 4.45
N PHE A 199 -12.91 8.76 3.29
CA PHE A 199 -12.50 8.16 2.02
C PHE A 199 -11.03 8.46 1.78
N MET A 200 -10.23 7.40 1.72
CA MET A 200 -8.82 7.48 1.36
C MET A 200 -8.68 7.46 -0.18
N SER A 201 -7.59 8.02 -0.70
CA SER A 201 -7.13 7.81 -2.07
C SER A 201 -7.17 6.31 -2.39
N TRP A 202 -7.70 5.96 -3.57
CA TRP A 202 -7.92 4.57 -3.94
C TRP A 202 -6.58 3.84 -4.16
N GLY A 203 -6.50 2.59 -3.72
CA GLY A 203 -5.31 1.76 -3.88
C GLY A 203 -5.44 0.40 -3.20
N HIS A 204 -4.31 -0.30 -3.13
CA HIS A 204 -4.18 -1.65 -2.58
C HIS A 204 -4.67 -1.76 -1.13
N ASP A 205 -4.39 -0.77 -0.26
CA ASP A 205 -4.84 -0.74 1.15
C ASP A 205 -6.36 -0.90 1.30
N GLU A 206 -7.15 -0.04 0.65
CA GLU A 206 -8.61 -0.04 0.79
C GLU A 206 -9.20 -1.31 0.18
N TYR A 207 -8.65 -1.74 -0.96
CA TYR A 207 -9.09 -2.94 -1.65
C TYR A 207 -8.85 -4.21 -0.81
N ILE A 208 -7.64 -4.40 -0.29
CA ILE A 208 -7.32 -5.58 0.54
C ILE A 208 -8.08 -5.54 1.88
N TYR A 209 -8.30 -4.36 2.46
CA TYR A 209 -9.16 -4.23 3.64
C TYR A 209 -10.56 -4.79 3.37
N HIS A 210 -11.21 -4.42 2.26
CA HIS A 210 -12.56 -4.90 1.97
C HIS A 210 -12.60 -6.40 1.66
N MET A 211 -11.52 -6.94 1.10
CA MET A 211 -11.39 -8.38 0.87
C MET A 211 -11.25 -9.17 2.18
N MET A 212 -10.55 -8.61 3.17
CA MET A 212 -10.16 -9.32 4.38
C MET A 212 -11.05 -9.03 5.61
N LYS A 213 -11.94 -8.03 5.54
CA LYS A 213 -12.73 -7.54 6.69
C LYS A 213 -13.58 -8.57 7.43
N ASP A 214 -14.00 -9.63 6.72
CA ASP A 214 -14.81 -10.71 7.30
C ASP A 214 -13.96 -11.90 7.78
N HIS A 215 -12.64 -11.82 7.64
CA HIS A 215 -11.70 -12.93 7.89
C HIS A 215 -10.66 -12.65 8.98
N LEU A 216 -10.31 -11.38 9.19
CA LEU A 216 -9.26 -10.97 10.13
C LEU A 216 -9.79 -10.12 11.28
N PRO A 217 -9.12 -10.12 12.45
CA PRO A 217 -9.47 -9.24 13.55
C PRO A 217 -9.14 -7.78 13.23
N GLU A 218 -9.84 -6.86 13.89
CA GLU A 218 -9.76 -5.42 13.60
C GLU A 218 -8.33 -4.83 13.61
N PRO A 219 -7.41 -5.18 14.53
CA PRO A 219 -6.02 -4.69 14.47
C PRO A 219 -5.31 -5.02 13.16
N ALA A 220 -5.53 -6.23 12.63
CA ALA A 220 -4.99 -6.64 11.33
C ALA A 220 -5.60 -5.79 10.20
N LEU A 221 -6.91 -5.54 10.25
CA LEU A 221 -7.61 -4.75 9.26
C LEU A 221 -7.15 -3.29 9.25
N TYR A 222 -6.83 -2.70 10.41
CA TYR A 222 -6.25 -1.37 10.50
C TYR A 222 -4.84 -1.30 9.90
N MET A 223 -4.02 -2.31 10.15
CA MET A 223 -2.70 -2.42 9.50
C MET A 223 -2.88 -2.46 7.99
N LEU A 224 -3.71 -3.37 7.47
CA LEU A 224 -3.97 -3.52 6.04
C LEU A 224 -4.49 -2.23 5.39
N ARG A 225 -5.45 -1.55 6.03
CA ARG A 225 -6.14 -0.39 5.44
C ARG A 225 -5.35 0.91 5.46
N TYR A 226 -4.34 1.03 6.35
CA TYR A 226 -3.68 2.31 6.59
C TYR A 226 -2.14 2.22 6.62
N HIS A 227 -1.54 1.11 6.20
CA HIS A 227 -0.08 0.96 6.18
C HIS A 227 0.61 1.89 5.17
N SER A 228 -0.10 2.36 4.15
CA SER A 228 0.38 3.38 3.22
C SER A 228 0.07 4.82 3.68
N PHE A 229 -0.63 5.03 4.79
CA PHE A 229 -1.06 6.36 5.23
C PHE A 229 0.03 7.12 6.01
N TYR A 230 1.19 7.32 5.37
CA TYR A 230 2.40 7.90 5.99
C TYR A 230 2.18 9.30 6.56
N ALA A 231 1.36 10.12 5.91
CA ALA A 231 1.02 11.44 6.42
C ALA A 231 0.42 11.36 7.83
N GLN A 232 -0.28 10.28 8.20
CA GLN A 232 -0.68 10.04 9.58
C GLN A 232 0.43 9.31 10.35
N HIS A 233 0.70 8.03 10.06
CA HIS A 233 1.41 7.17 11.01
C HIS A 233 2.87 7.55 11.22
N ARG A 234 3.45 8.37 10.33
CA ARG A 234 4.77 8.97 10.47
C ARG A 234 4.71 10.47 10.83
N GLU A 235 3.95 11.25 10.08
CA GLU A 235 3.98 12.73 10.18
C GLU A 235 2.93 13.34 11.12
N GLN A 236 2.02 12.53 11.66
CA GLN A 236 0.93 12.94 12.57
C GLN A 236 -0.01 14.00 11.99
N ALA A 237 -0.19 14.02 10.67
CA ALA A 237 -1.23 14.81 10.03
C ALA A 237 -2.62 14.16 10.23
N TYR A 238 -3.67 14.92 9.92
CA TYR A 238 -5.06 14.45 9.92
C TYR A 238 -5.69 14.07 11.28
N ASP A 239 -5.06 14.38 12.42
CA ASP A 239 -5.63 14.15 13.76
C ASP A 239 -7.04 14.74 13.99
N HIS A 240 -7.43 15.75 13.20
CA HIS A 240 -8.76 16.35 13.24
C HIS A 240 -9.86 15.46 12.64
N LEU A 241 -9.51 14.38 11.94
CA LEU A 241 -10.43 13.37 11.39
C LEU A 241 -10.48 12.11 12.27
N LEU A 242 -9.39 11.80 12.99
CA LEU A 242 -9.28 10.60 13.83
C LEU A 242 -10.18 10.69 15.06
N ASP A 243 -10.81 9.57 15.43
CA ASP A 243 -11.48 9.39 16.72
C ASP A 243 -10.55 8.71 17.76
N GLU A 244 -11.03 8.49 18.99
CA GLU A 244 -10.25 7.83 20.05
C GLU A 244 -9.87 6.38 19.69
N HIS A 245 -10.70 5.72 18.88
CA HIS A 245 -10.47 4.33 18.47
C HIS A 245 -9.35 4.26 17.44
N ASP A 246 -9.33 5.17 16.46
CA ASP A 246 -8.24 5.29 15.51
C ASP A 246 -6.91 5.52 16.23
N GLN A 247 -6.86 6.47 17.17
CA GLN A 247 -5.63 6.78 17.90
C GLN A 247 -5.03 5.53 18.59
N GLN A 248 -5.86 4.64 19.10
CA GLN A 248 -5.44 3.36 19.68
C GLN A 248 -4.96 2.38 18.60
N MET A 249 -5.70 2.26 17.50
CA MET A 249 -5.38 1.33 16.42
C MET A 249 -4.11 1.70 15.64
N PHE A 250 -3.75 2.98 15.57
CA PHE A 250 -2.50 3.42 14.93
C PHE A 250 -1.24 2.91 15.63
N ALA A 251 -1.33 2.41 16.87
CA ALA A 251 -0.23 1.67 17.48
C ALA A 251 0.10 0.39 16.69
N TRP A 252 -0.90 -0.33 16.17
CA TRP A 252 -0.72 -1.51 15.33
C TRP A 252 -0.19 -1.16 13.94
N VAL A 253 -0.68 -0.08 13.34
CA VAL A 253 -0.19 0.40 12.03
C VAL A 253 1.31 0.76 12.12
N LYS A 254 1.71 1.50 13.16
CA LYS A 254 3.12 1.86 13.40
C LYS A 254 4.01 0.65 13.65
N LEU A 255 3.51 -0.33 14.42
CA LEU A 255 4.21 -1.59 14.65
C LEU A 255 4.38 -2.38 13.34
N PHE A 256 3.33 -2.48 12.53
CA PHE A 256 3.40 -3.20 11.27
C PHE A 256 4.36 -2.53 10.27
N ASN A 257 4.36 -1.20 10.22
CA ASN A 257 5.19 -0.44 9.29
C ASN A 257 6.70 -0.72 9.43
N SER A 258 7.18 -1.08 10.63
CA SER A 258 8.59 -1.49 10.77
C SER A 258 8.91 -2.82 10.09
N TYR A 259 7.95 -3.74 10.02
CA TYR A 259 8.16 -5.02 9.33
C TYR A 259 8.12 -4.85 7.81
N ASP A 260 7.11 -4.16 7.29
CA ASP A 260 7.00 -3.84 5.86
C ASP A 260 8.25 -3.12 5.33
N LEU A 261 8.71 -2.07 6.04
CA LEU A 261 9.86 -1.29 5.58
C LEU A 261 11.22 -1.98 5.75
N TYR A 262 11.45 -2.65 6.89
CA TYR A 262 12.81 -3.03 7.31
C TYR A 262 13.09 -4.55 7.27
N SER A 263 12.10 -5.39 6.93
CA SER A 263 12.31 -6.85 6.79
C SER A 263 12.96 -7.25 5.45
N LYS A 264 13.16 -6.28 4.55
CA LYS A 264 13.75 -6.48 3.23
C LYS A 264 15.17 -7.04 3.36
N SER A 265 15.34 -8.29 2.95
CA SER A 265 16.58 -9.05 3.10
C SER A 265 17.11 -9.51 1.75
N ALA A 266 18.44 -9.50 1.58
CA ALA A 266 19.10 -10.08 0.42
C ALA A 266 19.00 -11.62 0.39
N VAL A 267 18.74 -12.26 1.54
CA VAL A 267 18.52 -13.70 1.63
C VAL A 267 17.01 -13.96 1.63
N PRO A 268 16.45 -14.54 0.56
CA PRO A 268 15.02 -14.87 0.49
C PRO A 268 14.65 -16.00 1.47
N PRO A 269 13.46 -15.95 2.08
CA PRO A 269 12.95 -17.07 2.88
C PRO A 269 12.80 -18.36 2.05
N ASP A 270 13.14 -19.50 2.65
CA ASP A 270 13.01 -20.81 2.01
C ASP A 270 11.55 -21.27 2.00
N TRP A 271 10.89 -21.13 0.84
CA TRP A 271 9.50 -21.50 0.68
C TRP A 271 9.23 -22.99 0.94
N GLU A 272 10.12 -23.91 0.54
CA GLU A 272 9.88 -25.35 0.72
C GLU A 272 9.78 -25.71 2.21
N GLN A 273 10.58 -25.07 3.05
CA GLN A 273 10.54 -25.25 4.50
C GLN A 273 9.32 -24.56 5.14
N LEU A 274 8.93 -23.39 4.62
CA LEU A 274 7.89 -22.55 5.21
C LEU A 274 6.47 -22.93 4.74
N GLN A 275 6.36 -23.58 3.59
CA GLN A 275 5.08 -23.91 2.93
C GLN A 275 4.07 -24.59 3.87
N PRO A 276 4.43 -25.63 4.65
CA PRO A 276 3.45 -26.28 5.53
C PRO A 276 2.83 -25.34 6.57
N TYR A 277 3.61 -24.39 7.10
CA TYR A 277 3.10 -23.41 8.07
C TYR A 277 2.11 -22.45 7.40
N TYR A 278 2.50 -21.88 6.26
CA TYR A 278 1.69 -20.88 5.56
C TYR A 278 0.42 -21.46 4.92
N VAL A 279 0.47 -22.68 4.42
CA VAL A 279 -0.73 -23.41 3.96
C VAL A 279 -1.73 -23.57 5.10
N ASN A 280 -1.28 -24.00 6.29
CA ASN A 280 -2.16 -24.13 7.46
C ASN A 280 -2.68 -22.77 7.95
N LEU A 281 -1.84 -21.72 7.89
CA LEU A 281 -2.22 -20.37 8.28
C LEU A 281 -3.34 -19.81 7.39
N VAL A 282 -3.18 -19.93 6.06
CA VAL A 282 -4.20 -19.52 5.10
C VAL A 282 -5.49 -20.32 5.31
N GLN A 283 -5.41 -21.64 5.45
CA GLN A 283 -6.58 -22.50 5.68
C GLN A 283 -7.32 -22.19 7.00
N LYS A 284 -6.61 -21.69 8.02
CA LYS A 284 -7.21 -21.29 9.29
C LYS A 284 -8.13 -20.08 9.17
N TYR A 285 -7.76 -19.10 8.33
CA TYR A 285 -8.42 -17.79 8.30
C TYR A 285 -9.24 -17.54 7.05
N LEU A 286 -8.86 -18.13 5.92
CA LEU A 286 -9.39 -17.78 4.61
C LEU A 286 -10.17 -18.95 4.00
N PRO A 287 -11.18 -18.65 3.18
CA PRO A 287 -11.85 -19.67 2.37
C PRO A 287 -10.88 -20.30 1.37
N GLN A 288 -11.30 -21.42 0.76
CA GLN A 288 -10.50 -22.11 -0.25
C GLN A 288 -10.14 -21.19 -1.44
N THR A 289 -11.07 -20.33 -1.84
CA THR A 289 -10.91 -19.35 -2.92
C THR A 289 -11.36 -17.98 -2.43
N LEU A 290 -10.69 -16.95 -2.94
CA LEU A 290 -11.06 -15.55 -2.79
C LEU A 290 -11.58 -15.02 -4.13
N ARG A 291 -12.53 -14.10 -4.04
CA ARG A 291 -13.00 -13.33 -5.18
C ARG A 291 -12.23 -12.01 -5.23
N PHE A 292 -11.76 -11.67 -6.41
CA PHE A 292 -11.00 -10.47 -6.76
C PHE A 292 -11.80 -9.69 -7.81
#